data_AF-A0A9E4Q7Q7-F1
#
_entry.id   AF-A0A9E4Q7Q7-F1
#
_cell.length_a   1.000
_cell.length_b   1.000
_cell.length_c   1.000
_cell.angle_alpha   90.00
_cell.angle_beta   90.00
_cell.angle_gamma   90.00
#
_symmetry.space_group_name_H-M   'P 1'
#
loop_
_entity.id
_entity.type
_entity.pdbx_description
1 polymer ?
#
loop_
_entity_poly.entity_id
_entity_poly.type
_entity_poly.pdbx_seq_one_letter_code
_entity_poly.pdbx_strand_id
1 'polypeptide(L)'
;NQDVIVNVTGGLKISEPAADLSVALAIVSSYRNEPVDPGLAAVGELGLTGEVRRIPQLERRLQEASRLGFQRCLHPGDPIARESSAAPLQAVSVAHIRQAVGLGLKPQVDVIG
;
A
#
# COMPACT_ATOMS: atom_id res chain seq x y z
N ASN A 1 -1.82 -5.37 24.93
CA ASN A 1 -2.82 -4.36 24.54
C ASN A 1 -2.11 -3.22 23.86
N GLN A 2 -2.31 -3.05 22.56
CA GLN A 2 -1.78 -1.93 21.79
C GLN A 2 -2.94 -1.33 21.01
N ASP A 3 -3.16 -0.02 21.16
CA ASP A 3 -4.16 0.72 20.42
C ASP A 3 -3.51 1.29 19.16
N VAL A 4 -4.07 0.96 17.99
CA VAL A 4 -3.64 1.54 16.71
C VAL A 4 -4.59 2.68 16.36
N ILE A 5 -4.04 3.89 16.22
CA ILE A 5 -4.78 5.09 15.84
C ILE A 5 -4.46 5.41 14.37
N VAL A 6 -5.46 5.28 13.49
CA VAL A 6 -5.37 5.71 12.09
C VAL A 6 -6.03 7.08 11.97
N ASN A 7 -5.27 8.11 11.60
CA ASN A 7 -5.81 9.45 11.38
C ASN A 7 -5.85 9.76 9.87
N VAL A 8 -6.99 10.26 9.39
CA VAL A 8 -7.17 10.76 8.02
C VAL A 8 -7.37 12.26 8.10
N THR A 9 -6.51 13.03 7.44
CA THR A 9 -6.63 14.50 7.37
C THR A 9 -7.98 14.88 6.76
N GLY A 10 -8.84 15.59 7.51
CA GLY A 10 -10.07 16.21 6.95
C GLY A 10 -11.42 15.80 7.54
N GLY A 11 -11.47 14.97 8.59
CA GLY A 11 -12.75 14.69 9.31
C GLY A 11 -13.80 13.91 8.51
N LEU A 12 -13.44 13.34 7.35
CA LEU A 12 -14.30 12.52 6.52
C LEU A 12 -14.34 11.08 7.06
N LYS A 13 -15.54 10.56 7.38
CA LYS A 13 -15.77 9.12 7.50
C LYS A 13 -15.78 8.52 6.10
N ILE A 14 -14.63 8.06 5.65
CA ILE A 14 -14.49 7.40 4.35
C ILE A 14 -14.65 5.89 4.58
N SER A 15 -15.73 5.30 4.04
CA SER A 15 -15.82 3.86 3.84
C SER A 15 -15.14 3.54 2.50
N GLU A 16 -13.83 3.31 2.54
CA GLU A 16 -13.01 2.99 1.37
C GLU A 16 -12.40 1.60 1.55
N PRO A 17 -13.02 0.54 0.99
CA PRO A 17 -12.48 -0.82 1.05
C PRO A 17 -11.07 -0.94 0.46
N ALA A 18 -10.70 -0.03 -0.45
CA ALA A 18 -9.34 -0.02 -0.99
C ALA A 18 -8.26 0.38 0.03
N ALA A 19 -8.62 0.86 1.22
CA ALA A 19 -7.69 1.29 2.25
C ALA A 19 -7.18 0.14 3.14
N ASP A 20 -7.84 -1.02 3.15
CA ASP A 20 -7.51 -2.13 4.07
C ASP A 20 -6.04 -2.53 4.00
N LEU A 21 -5.52 -2.70 2.77
CA LEU A 21 -4.11 -3.05 2.56
C LEU A 21 -3.16 -1.98 3.14
N SER A 22 -3.48 -0.70 2.95
CA SER A 22 -2.68 0.42 3.50
C SER A 22 -2.70 0.41 5.03
N VAL A 23 -3.87 0.22 5.64
CA VAL A 23 -4.03 0.14 7.09
C VAL A 23 -3.26 -1.04 7.66
N ALA A 24 -3.33 -2.20 7.02
CA ALA A 24 -2.62 -3.37 7.48
C ALA A 24 -1.08 -3.20 7.39
N LEU A 25 -0.57 -2.57 6.33
CA LEU A 25 0.85 -2.21 6.24
C LEU A 25 1.26 -1.25 7.36
N ALA A 26 0.44 -0.25 7.68
CA ALA A 26 0.71 0.68 8.78
C ALA A 26 0.72 -0.02 10.15
N ILE A 27 -0.22 -0.93 10.40
CA ILE A 27 -0.27 -1.76 11.62
C ILE A 27 1.00 -2.62 11.73
N VAL A 28 1.36 -3.33 10.66
CA VAL A 28 2.54 -4.21 10.67
C VAL A 28 3.82 -3.39 10.83
N SER A 29 3.90 -2.23 10.17
CA SER A 29 5.02 -1.29 10.31
C SER A 29 5.21 -0.86 11.76
N SER A 30 4.13 -0.43 12.42
CA SER A 30 4.14 -0.05 13.84
C SER A 30 4.54 -1.23 14.73
N TYR A 31 3.95 -2.40 14.51
CA TYR A 31 4.22 -3.60 15.30
C TYR A 31 5.67 -4.11 15.17
N ARG A 32 6.25 -4.01 13.97
CA ARG A 32 7.62 -4.47 13.67
C ARG A 32 8.69 -3.40 13.85
N ASN A 33 8.29 -2.15 14.09
CA ASN A 33 9.17 -0.99 14.05
C ASN A 33 9.95 -0.86 12.73
N GLU A 34 9.38 -1.37 11.63
CA GLU A 34 9.96 -1.31 10.29
C GLU A 34 9.20 -0.25 9.50
N PRO A 35 9.82 0.83 9.00
CA PRO A 35 9.11 1.86 8.27
C PRO A 35 8.60 1.34 6.92
N VAL A 36 7.39 1.75 6.54
CA VAL A 36 6.90 1.61 5.16
C VAL A 36 7.75 2.50 4.24
N ASP A 37 8.03 2.03 3.02
CA ASP A 37 8.71 2.85 2.02
C ASP A 37 7.95 4.17 1.74
N PRO A 38 8.56 5.35 1.96
CA PRO A 38 7.88 6.64 1.77
C PRO A 38 7.37 6.89 0.34
N GLY A 39 7.95 6.23 -0.66
CA GLY A 39 7.53 6.32 -2.06
C GLY A 39 6.42 5.35 -2.46
N LEU A 40 5.85 4.61 -1.50
CA LEU A 40 4.89 3.53 -1.74
C LEU A 40 3.46 3.95 -1.42
N ALA A 41 2.58 3.77 -2.41
CA ALA A 41 1.15 3.66 -2.21
C ALA A 41 0.72 2.19 -2.14
N ALA A 42 -0.40 1.91 -1.48
CA ALA A 42 -1.02 0.58 -1.50
C ALA A 42 -2.53 0.70 -1.56
N VAL A 43 -3.16 -0.09 -2.43
CA VAL A 43 -4.61 -0.13 -2.56
C VAL A 43 -5.07 -1.58 -2.66
N GLY A 44 -6.15 -1.92 -1.97
CA GLY A 44 -6.69 -3.28 -1.97
C GLY A 44 -7.54 -3.54 -0.75
N GLU A 45 -8.60 -4.32 -0.94
CA GLU A 45 -9.40 -4.87 0.15
C GLU A 45 -8.71 -6.14 0.66
N LEU A 46 -8.76 -6.38 1.97
CA LEU A 46 -8.20 -7.60 2.56
C LEU A 46 -9.31 -8.56 2.96
N GLY A 47 -9.19 -9.81 2.51
CA GLY A 47 -10.01 -10.87 3.07
C GLY A 47 -9.41 -11.43 4.36
N LEU A 48 -10.23 -12.17 5.09
CA LEU A 48 -9.87 -12.73 6.41
C LEU A 48 -8.74 -13.76 6.32
N THR A 49 -8.51 -14.38 5.16
CA THR A 49 -7.41 -15.32 4.95
C THR A 49 -6.10 -14.62 4.54
N GLY A 50 -6.15 -13.30 4.35
CA GLY A 50 -5.04 -12.46 3.98
C GLY A 50 -4.86 -12.28 2.48
N GLU A 51 -5.84 -12.72 1.67
CA GLU A 51 -5.88 -12.44 0.25
C GLU A 51 -6.14 -10.94 -0.02
N VAL A 52 -5.51 -10.41 -1.06
CA VAL A 52 -5.73 -9.02 -1.51
C VAL A 52 -6.73 -9.06 -2.66
N ARG A 53 -7.90 -8.46 -2.44
CA ARG A 53 -9.05 -8.53 -3.36
C ARG A 53 -9.10 -7.30 -4.26
N ARG A 54 -9.65 -7.49 -5.46
CA ARG A 54 -9.83 -6.43 -6.47
C ARG A 54 -10.73 -5.32 -5.93
N ILE A 55 -10.42 -4.10 -6.33
CA ILE A 55 -11.14 -2.87 -5.96
C ILE A 55 -11.66 -2.16 -7.21
N PRO A 56 -12.72 -1.36 -7.09
CA PRO A 56 -13.19 -0.55 -8.21
C PRO A 56 -12.20 0.57 -8.55
N GLN A 57 -12.18 0.95 -9.83
CA GLN A 57 -11.45 2.11 -10.35
C GLN A 57 -9.92 2.07 -10.10
N LEU A 58 -9.32 0.89 -10.21
CA LEU A 58 -7.88 0.70 -9.98
C LEU A 58 -7.03 1.64 -10.84
N GLU A 59 -7.33 1.77 -12.13
CA GLU A 59 -6.58 2.63 -13.06
C GLU A 59 -6.58 4.09 -12.60
N ARG A 60 -7.74 4.60 -12.15
CA ARG A 60 -7.88 5.97 -11.64
C ARG A 60 -7.04 6.18 -10.37
N ARG A 61 -7.03 5.20 -9.47
CA ARG A 61 -6.21 5.24 -8.24
C ARG A 61 -4.72 5.22 -8.55
N LEU A 62 -4.31 4.40 -9.53
CA LEU A 62 -2.92 4.37 -10.00
C LEU A 62 -2.52 5.70 -10.67
N GLN A 63 -3.40 6.33 -11.45
CA GLN A 63 -3.14 7.65 -12.02
C GLN A 63 -2.99 8.72 -10.94
N GLU A 64 -3.84 8.69 -9.91
CA GLU A 64 -3.77 9.62 -8.78
C GLU A 64 -2.50 9.42 -7.95
N ALA A 65 -2.13 8.17 -7.65
CA ALA A 65 -0.86 7.86 -6.97
C ALA A 65 0.35 8.39 -7.76
N SER A 66 0.34 8.22 -9.08
CA SER A 66 1.36 8.78 -9.96
C SER A 66 1.37 10.32 -9.93
N ARG A 67 0.20 10.96 -9.93
CA ARG A 67 0.05 12.43 -9.88
C ARG A 67 0.56 13.02 -8.57
N LEU A 68 0.37 12.29 -7.47
CA LEU A 68 0.85 12.67 -6.13
C LEU A 68 2.34 12.40 -5.92
N GLY A 69 3.03 11.80 -6.91
CA GLY A 69 4.48 11.58 -6.87
C GLY A 69 4.92 10.29 -6.18
N PHE A 70 4.01 9.34 -5.95
CA PHE A 70 4.42 8.00 -5.53
C PHE A 70 5.21 7.31 -6.64
N GLN A 71 6.23 6.54 -6.23
CA GLN A 71 7.12 5.82 -7.15
C GLN A 71 6.64 4.40 -7.39
N ARG A 72 5.94 3.82 -6.41
CA ARG A 72 5.39 2.47 -6.47
C ARG A 72 3.97 2.44 -5.93
N CYS A 73 3.14 1.55 -6.48
CA CYS A 73 1.83 1.24 -5.92
C CYS A 73 1.59 -0.26 -5.88
N LEU A 74 1.33 -0.82 -4.69
CA LEU A 74 0.85 -2.20 -4.55
C LEU A 74 -0.65 -2.27 -4.86
N HIS A 75 -1.05 -3.24 -5.67
CA HIS A 75 -2.45 -3.41 -6.04
C HIS A 75 -2.87 -4.89 -6.18
N PRO A 76 -4.16 -5.23 -6.04
CA PRO A 76 -4.69 -6.55 -6.34
C PRO A 76 -4.73 -6.83 -7.84
N GLY A 77 -4.86 -8.12 -8.18
CA GLY A 77 -5.13 -8.57 -9.54
C GLY A 77 -3.86 -8.86 -10.35
N ASP A 78 -4.02 -8.83 -11.67
CA ASP A 78 -2.97 -9.24 -12.61
C ASP A 78 -1.92 -8.14 -12.80
N PRO A 79 -0.66 -8.48 -13.14
CA PRO A 79 0.36 -7.49 -13.46
C PRO A 79 -0.12 -6.56 -14.57
N ILE A 80 -0.04 -5.25 -14.33
CA ILE A 80 -0.37 -4.24 -15.33
C ILE A 80 0.91 -3.88 -16.09
N ALA A 81 1.04 -4.38 -17.32
CA ALA A 81 2.08 -3.92 -18.22
C ALA A 81 1.82 -2.44 -18.57
N ARG A 82 2.67 -1.53 -18.08
CA ARG A 82 2.62 -0.13 -18.51
C ARG A 82 3.62 0.07 -19.64
N GLU A 83 3.10 0.31 -20.84
CA GLU A 83 3.86 0.43 -22.10
C GLU A 83 4.70 1.72 -22.21
N SER A 84 4.71 2.60 -21.20
CA SER A 84 5.46 3.85 -21.28
C SER A 84 6.50 3.98 -20.17
N SER A 85 7.76 3.97 -20.59
CA SER A 85 8.97 4.34 -19.82
C SER A 85 8.91 5.74 -19.18
N ALA A 86 7.82 6.49 -19.36
CA ALA A 86 7.61 7.84 -18.87
C ALA A 86 6.60 7.94 -17.70
N ALA A 87 5.92 6.86 -17.31
CA ALA A 87 5.06 6.88 -16.14
C ALA A 87 5.90 6.70 -14.85
N PRO A 88 5.90 7.65 -13.91
CA PRO A 88 6.78 7.60 -12.73
C PRO A 88 6.36 6.54 -11.69
N LEU A 89 5.17 5.96 -11.83
CA LEU A 89 4.63 4.98 -10.88
C LEU A 89 4.75 3.54 -11.39
N GLN A 90 5.56 2.75 -10.70
CA GLN A 90 5.62 1.30 -10.86
C GLN A 90 4.43 0.61 -10.17
N ALA A 91 3.52 0.04 -10.95
CA ALA A 91 2.41 -0.76 -10.44
C ALA A 91 2.88 -2.20 -10.15
N VAL A 92 2.70 -2.67 -8.93
CA VAL A 92 3.13 -4.00 -8.48
C VAL A 92 1.93 -4.79 -7.99
N SER A 93 1.60 -5.86 -8.71
CA SER A 93 0.50 -6.75 -8.34
C SER A 93 0.87 -7.61 -7.12
N VAL A 94 -0.02 -7.66 -6.14
CA VAL A 94 0.09 -8.51 -4.95
C VAL A 94 -1.20 -9.30 -4.75
N ALA A 95 -1.06 -10.59 -4.42
CA ALA A 95 -2.20 -11.48 -4.20
C ALA A 95 -2.47 -11.72 -2.71
N HIS A 96 -1.49 -11.46 -1.83
CA HIS A 96 -1.57 -11.79 -0.40
C HIS A 96 -0.82 -10.76 0.45
N ILE A 97 -1.37 -10.44 1.63
CA ILE A 97 -0.76 -9.48 2.58
C ILE A 97 0.70 -9.82 2.94
N ARG A 98 1.08 -11.10 3.04
CA ARG A 98 2.48 -11.48 3.33
C ARG A 98 3.45 -10.97 2.26
N GLN A 99 3.05 -11.04 0.99
CA GLN A 99 3.84 -10.50 -0.13
C GLN A 99 3.90 -8.98 -0.03
N ALA A 100 2.78 -8.31 0.26
CA ALA A 100 2.74 -6.87 0.39
C ALA A 100 3.63 -6.36 1.54
N VAL A 101 3.63 -7.04 2.69
CA VAL A 101 4.52 -6.77 3.83
C VAL A 101 5.99 -6.88 3.39
N GLY A 102 6.37 -8.00 2.75
CA GLY A 102 7.76 -8.20 2.30
C GLY A 102 8.24 -7.18 1.26
N LEU A 103 7.33 -6.64 0.43
CA LEU A 103 7.66 -5.62 -0.55
C LEU A 103 7.57 -4.19 0.00
N GLY A 104 6.71 -3.96 1.00
CA GLY A 104 6.31 -2.63 1.44
C GLY A 104 7.09 -2.06 2.60
N LEU A 105 7.68 -2.92 3.43
CA LEU A 105 8.46 -2.53 4.60
C LEU A 105 9.95 -2.54 4.28
N LYS A 106 10.69 -1.58 4.81
CA LYS A 106 12.15 -1.56 4.75
C LYS A 106 12.71 -2.08 6.08
N PRO A 107 13.65 -3.04 6.07
CA PRO A 107 14.37 -3.41 7.28
C PRO A 107 15.02 -2.16 7.87
N GLN A 108 14.91 -2.00 9.19
CA GLN A 108 15.59 -0.92 9.88
C GLN A 108 17.10 -1.22 9.79
N VAL A 109 17.82 -0.46 8.95
CA VAL A 109 19.28 -0.45 9.02
C VAL A 109 19.61 0.40 10.23
N ASP A 110 19.96 -0.24 11.35
CA ASP A 110 20.54 0.48 12.48
C ASP A 110 21.76 1.24 11.95
N VAL A 111 21.65 2.57 11.95
CA VAL A 111 22.81 3.44 11.75
C VAL A 111 23.63 3.28 13.02
N ILE A 112 24.57 2.34 12.98
CA ILE A 112 25.58 2.17 14.02
C ILE A 112 26.42 3.46 13.99
N GLY A 113 26.18 4.32 14.97
CA GLY A 113 26.98 5.50 15.25
C GLY A 113 28.30 5.16 15.93
#